data_AF-J7IWQ0-F1
#
_entry.id   AF-J7IWQ0-F1
#
_cell.length_a   1.000
_cell.length_b   1.000
_cell.length_c   1.000
_cell.angle_alpha   90.00
_cell.angle_beta   90.00
_cell.angle_gamma   90.00
#
_symmetry.space_group_name_H-M   'P 1'
#
loop_
_entity.id
_entity.type
_entity.pdbx_description
1 polymer ?
#
loop_
_entity_poly.entity_id
_entity_poly.type
_entity_poly.pdbx_seq_one_letter_code
_entity_poly.pdbx_strand_id
1 'polypeptide(L)'
;MYYGSGILGDVTISTHKTLTDSVYHYDNLTINAGVTLTFPHRSVVFVKGTLSVNGTLTVAPGPLGGLAKNGFSYAGQGGAGGAAGGSLIIIANSIVGTGIITAKGSVGGNGSPGSYSNTNDNSNPQAGNPSSGCSISALGLKSAPNNAGGASYSSIGSNSFLGIAPEGWLWQYLNYLFIPALITTQFPEVPISDGGGGGSAGGTTSSSNSGGQGGPGGAGGSFGGAGGKGGWGYNSSGNGSLTYEGAGGSGGGGAGGFLTVISPSIVNTITLDVSGGNGTAGSNGANLNQNTWGASGGGGGGGGGGLLITITDSDILPSQIVLDGGVKGVNGTCNVSTVPAVSATNGGMGILIEYQLSSLEAML
;
A
#
# COMPACT_ATOMS: atom_id res chain seq x y z
N MET A 1 0.76 -5.27 -34.62
CA MET A 1 1.46 -6.00 -33.53
C MET A 1 0.45 -6.99 -32.93
N TYR A 2 0.80 -8.27 -32.70
CA TYR A 2 -0.14 -9.24 -32.08
C TYR A 2 0.13 -9.33 -30.57
N TYR A 3 -0.77 -8.79 -29.75
CA TYR A 3 -0.62 -8.72 -28.29
C TYR A 3 -1.02 -10.04 -27.60
N GLY A 4 -0.31 -11.13 -27.88
CA GLY A 4 -0.54 -12.45 -27.27
C GLY A 4 -1.31 -13.46 -28.15
N SER A 5 -1.55 -14.66 -27.62
CA SER A 5 -2.07 -15.81 -28.38
C SER A 5 -3.59 -15.81 -28.61
N GLY A 6 -4.35 -15.14 -27.75
CA GLY A 6 -5.82 -15.18 -27.78
C GLY A 6 -6.44 -16.53 -27.39
N ILE A 7 -5.69 -17.44 -26.75
CA ILE A 7 -6.13 -18.83 -26.50
C ILE A 7 -7.42 -18.98 -25.70
N LEU A 8 -7.79 -17.98 -24.89
CA LEU A 8 -9.04 -17.97 -24.12
C LEU A 8 -10.24 -17.47 -24.93
N GLY A 9 -10.03 -17.04 -26.18
CA GLY A 9 -11.07 -16.51 -27.06
C GLY A 9 -11.75 -15.25 -26.52
N ASP A 10 -12.98 -15.03 -26.93
CA ASP A 10 -13.81 -13.92 -26.47
C ASP A 10 -14.48 -14.26 -25.14
N VAL A 11 -14.22 -13.45 -24.12
CA VAL A 11 -14.72 -13.68 -22.77
C VAL A 11 -15.49 -12.47 -22.27
N THR A 12 -16.70 -12.72 -21.75
CA THR A 12 -17.51 -11.73 -21.04
C THR A 12 -17.68 -12.12 -19.59
N ILE A 13 -17.25 -11.24 -18.67
CA ILE A 13 -17.39 -11.39 -17.24
C ILE A 13 -18.68 -10.70 -16.79
N SER A 14 -19.70 -11.50 -16.50
CA SER A 14 -21.04 -11.06 -16.10
C SER A 14 -21.34 -11.23 -14.60
N THR A 15 -20.44 -11.86 -13.85
CA THR A 15 -20.52 -12.05 -12.39
C THR A 15 -19.15 -11.82 -11.78
N HIS A 16 -19.09 -11.46 -10.49
CA HIS A 16 -17.81 -11.30 -9.80
C HIS A 16 -16.97 -12.58 -9.95
N LYS A 17 -15.70 -12.41 -10.32
CA LYS A 17 -14.80 -13.54 -10.58
C LYS A 17 -13.40 -13.21 -10.09
N THR A 18 -12.80 -14.16 -9.37
CA THR A 18 -11.38 -14.14 -9.02
C THR A 18 -10.68 -15.20 -9.85
N LEU A 19 -9.61 -14.81 -10.53
CA LEU A 19 -8.76 -15.72 -11.30
C LEU A 19 -7.56 -16.16 -10.44
N THR A 20 -6.90 -17.26 -10.83
CA THR A 20 -5.86 -17.91 -10.01
C THR A 20 -4.49 -17.98 -10.68
N ASP A 21 -4.44 -17.97 -12.01
CA ASP A 21 -3.20 -17.96 -12.78
C ASP A 21 -2.60 -16.54 -12.87
N SER A 22 -1.33 -16.42 -13.22
CA SER A 22 -0.64 -15.13 -13.35
C SER A 22 -0.63 -14.57 -14.78
N VAL A 23 -0.98 -15.36 -15.79
CA VAL A 23 -0.92 -14.94 -17.20
C VAL A 23 -2.19 -15.33 -17.94
N TYR A 24 -2.79 -14.39 -18.66
CA TYR A 24 -4.03 -14.60 -19.42
C TYR A 24 -3.93 -14.06 -20.83
N HIS A 25 -4.48 -14.78 -21.81
CA HIS A 25 -4.50 -14.39 -23.21
C HIS A 25 -5.91 -14.49 -23.80
N TYR A 26 -6.57 -13.34 -24.00
CA TYR A 26 -7.91 -13.23 -24.57
C TYR A 26 -7.86 -12.72 -26.02
N ASP A 27 -8.82 -13.12 -26.85
CA ASP A 27 -9.09 -12.41 -28.10
C ASP A 27 -9.77 -11.09 -27.78
N ASN A 28 -10.92 -11.11 -27.09
CA ASN A 28 -11.56 -9.94 -26.50
C ASN A 28 -11.94 -10.23 -25.04
N LEU A 29 -11.87 -9.21 -24.17
CA LEU A 29 -12.28 -9.32 -22.77
C LEU A 29 -13.25 -8.19 -22.43
N THR A 30 -14.46 -8.55 -21.99
CA THR A 30 -15.47 -7.58 -21.53
C THR A 30 -15.76 -7.81 -20.05
N ILE A 31 -15.70 -6.75 -19.24
CA ILE A 31 -16.14 -6.72 -17.85
C ILE A 31 -17.39 -5.84 -17.77
N ASN A 32 -18.53 -6.46 -17.46
CA ASN A 32 -19.81 -5.76 -17.40
C ASN A 32 -19.89 -4.77 -16.23
N ALA A 33 -20.78 -3.78 -16.36
CA ALA A 33 -21.04 -2.80 -15.29
C ALA A 33 -21.50 -3.49 -14.00
N GLY A 34 -21.02 -2.98 -12.86
CA GLY A 34 -21.30 -3.57 -11.54
C GLY A 34 -20.55 -4.87 -11.22
N VAL A 35 -19.74 -5.38 -12.15
CA VAL A 35 -18.98 -6.64 -11.99
C VAL A 35 -17.52 -6.35 -11.65
N THR A 36 -16.95 -7.18 -10.76
CA THR A 36 -15.52 -7.12 -10.41
C THR A 36 -14.79 -8.36 -10.92
N LEU A 37 -13.75 -8.15 -11.74
CA LEU A 37 -12.79 -9.16 -12.12
C LEU A 37 -11.50 -8.95 -11.31
N THR A 38 -11.11 -9.94 -10.50
CA THR A 38 -9.91 -9.89 -9.65
C THR A 38 -8.83 -10.81 -10.22
N PHE A 39 -7.67 -10.24 -10.53
CA PHE A 39 -6.45 -10.96 -10.90
C PHE A 39 -5.60 -11.23 -9.64
N PRO A 40 -4.81 -12.31 -9.56
CA PRO A 40 -3.86 -12.49 -8.45
C PRO A 40 -2.70 -11.49 -8.54
N HIS A 41 -1.98 -11.31 -7.42
CA HIS A 41 -0.77 -10.47 -7.37
C HIS A 41 0.27 -10.94 -8.42
N ARG A 42 0.85 -9.99 -9.17
CA ARG A 42 1.81 -10.23 -10.29
C ARG A 42 1.14 -10.89 -11.48
N SER A 43 0.10 -10.24 -12.00
CA SER A 43 -0.60 -10.73 -13.19
C SER A 43 -0.22 -9.97 -14.46
N VAL A 44 -0.23 -10.68 -15.58
CA VAL A 44 -0.08 -10.14 -16.93
C VAL A 44 -1.29 -10.54 -17.78
N VAL A 45 -1.90 -9.55 -18.43
CA VAL A 45 -3.12 -9.74 -19.22
C VAL A 45 -2.88 -9.29 -20.65
N PHE A 46 -3.03 -10.22 -21.57
CA PHE A 46 -2.97 -10.02 -23.01
C PHE A 46 -4.38 -10.02 -23.59
N VAL A 47 -4.72 -8.97 -24.33
CA VAL A 47 -5.99 -8.87 -25.07
C VAL A 47 -5.68 -8.48 -26.51
N LYS A 48 -5.78 -9.44 -27.42
CA LYS A 48 -5.41 -9.23 -28.82
C LYS A 48 -6.28 -8.16 -29.50
N GLY A 49 -7.56 -8.14 -29.18
CA GLY A 49 -8.55 -7.17 -29.65
C GLY A 49 -8.85 -6.13 -28.58
N THR A 50 -10.09 -6.10 -28.12
CA THR A 50 -10.61 -5.04 -27.24
C THR A 50 -10.75 -5.52 -25.79
N LEU A 51 -10.18 -4.74 -24.87
CA LEU A 51 -10.48 -4.81 -23.44
C LEU A 51 -11.57 -3.77 -23.11
N SER A 52 -12.79 -4.24 -22.85
CA SER A 52 -13.94 -3.40 -22.52
C SER A 52 -14.19 -3.43 -21.01
N VAL A 53 -13.81 -2.37 -20.29
CA VAL A 53 -13.93 -2.25 -18.83
C VAL A 53 -15.09 -1.33 -18.48
N ASN A 54 -16.27 -1.90 -18.20
CA ASN A 54 -17.44 -1.16 -17.72
C ASN A 54 -17.70 -1.36 -16.22
N GLY A 55 -17.08 -2.40 -15.64
CA GLY A 55 -17.08 -2.66 -14.19
C GLY A 55 -15.75 -2.31 -13.53
N THR A 56 -15.27 -3.18 -12.65
CA THR A 56 -13.99 -3.04 -11.96
C THR A 56 -13.06 -4.18 -12.34
N LEU A 57 -11.87 -3.84 -12.84
CA LEU A 57 -10.73 -4.73 -12.97
C LEU A 57 -9.78 -4.42 -11.80
N THR A 58 -9.51 -5.40 -10.95
CA THR A 58 -8.63 -5.21 -9.79
C THR A 58 -7.59 -6.31 -9.70
N VAL A 59 -6.47 -6.03 -9.04
CA VAL A 59 -5.47 -7.02 -8.66
C VAL A 59 -5.54 -7.27 -7.15
N ALA A 60 -5.35 -8.53 -6.77
CA ALA A 60 -5.27 -8.92 -5.37
C ALA A 60 -4.10 -8.19 -4.69
N PRO A 61 -4.26 -7.82 -3.40
CA PRO A 61 -3.21 -7.17 -2.65
C PRO A 61 -1.88 -7.93 -2.71
N GLY A 62 -0.79 -7.18 -2.72
CA GLY A 62 0.57 -7.69 -2.60
C GLY A 62 0.92 -8.15 -1.18
N PRO A 63 2.21 -8.08 -0.79
CA PRO A 63 2.65 -8.47 0.54
C PRO A 63 1.83 -7.82 1.66
N LEU A 64 1.52 -8.61 2.68
CA LEU A 64 0.86 -8.13 3.89
C LEU A 64 1.73 -7.09 4.58
N GLY A 65 1.08 -6.12 5.23
CA GLY A 65 1.77 -5.22 6.13
C GLY A 65 2.34 -5.95 7.36
N GLY A 66 3.18 -5.24 8.11
CA GLY A 66 3.71 -5.70 9.38
C GLY A 66 2.59 -6.07 10.35
N LEU A 67 2.76 -7.21 11.01
CA LEU A 67 1.77 -7.72 11.95
C LEU A 67 1.57 -6.77 13.13
N ALA A 68 0.33 -6.75 13.62
CA ALA A 68 0.00 -6.26 14.95
C ALA A 68 0.84 -7.01 15.98
N LYS A 69 1.43 -6.30 16.93
CA LYS A 69 2.09 -6.92 18.08
C LYS A 69 1.28 -6.73 19.35
N ASN A 70 1.21 -7.80 20.12
CA ASN A 70 0.56 -7.80 21.42
C ASN A 70 1.32 -6.84 22.34
N GLY A 71 0.58 -5.97 23.00
CA GLY A 71 1.10 -5.25 24.15
C GLY A 71 1.35 -6.22 25.31
N PHE A 72 2.14 -5.78 26.28
CA PHE A 72 2.21 -6.44 27.57
C PHE A 72 0.85 -6.45 28.26
N SER A 73 0.73 -7.25 29.33
CA SER A 73 -0.34 -7.09 30.31
C SER A 73 -0.45 -5.60 30.67
N TYR A 74 -1.66 -5.04 30.57
CA TYR A 74 -1.98 -3.60 30.74
C TYR A 74 -1.68 -2.66 29.56
N ALA A 75 -1.06 -3.12 28.46
CA ALA A 75 -0.82 -2.30 27.28
C ALA A 75 -1.77 -2.66 26.14
N GLY A 76 -2.26 -1.65 25.42
CA GLY A 76 -3.05 -1.86 24.21
C GLY A 76 -2.25 -2.54 23.11
N GLN A 77 -2.97 -3.33 22.31
CA GLN A 77 -2.43 -4.04 21.16
C GLN A 77 -2.32 -3.10 19.97
N GLY A 78 -1.20 -3.16 19.27
CA GLY A 78 -1.02 -2.43 18.04
C GLY A 78 -1.91 -2.96 16.91
N GLY A 79 -2.40 -2.10 16.03
CA GLY A 79 -2.99 -2.48 14.74
C GLY A 79 -1.94 -2.94 13.71
N ALA A 80 -2.35 -3.87 12.84
CA ALA A 80 -1.54 -4.41 11.74
C ALA A 80 -1.43 -3.42 10.57
N GLY A 81 -0.33 -3.41 9.83
CA GLY A 81 -0.21 -2.61 8.62
C GLY A 81 -1.09 -3.14 7.46
N GLY A 82 -1.52 -2.25 6.57
CA GLY A 82 -2.26 -2.62 5.36
C GLY A 82 -1.38 -3.34 4.33
N ALA A 83 -1.95 -4.29 3.59
CA ALA A 83 -1.28 -4.92 2.45
C ALA A 83 -1.08 -3.96 1.29
N ALA A 84 -0.04 -4.18 0.49
CA ALA A 84 0.24 -3.33 -0.67
C ALA A 84 -0.73 -3.60 -1.85
N GLY A 85 -0.77 -2.70 -2.84
CA GLY A 85 -1.82 -2.73 -3.88
C GLY A 85 -1.69 -3.79 -4.98
N GLY A 86 -0.57 -4.48 -5.06
CA GLY A 86 -0.34 -5.55 -6.02
C GLY A 86 0.15 -5.05 -7.39
N SER A 87 0.54 -5.99 -8.25
CA SER A 87 1.16 -5.69 -9.54
C SER A 87 0.37 -6.29 -10.70
N LEU A 88 0.03 -5.45 -11.69
CA LEU A 88 -0.73 -5.83 -12.88
C LEU A 88 -0.14 -5.16 -14.13
N ILE A 89 0.05 -5.95 -15.18
CA ILE A 89 0.43 -5.49 -16.51
C ILE A 89 -0.71 -5.83 -17.47
N ILE A 90 -1.20 -4.83 -18.20
CA ILE A 90 -2.24 -4.98 -19.21
C ILE A 90 -1.68 -4.60 -20.57
N ILE A 91 -1.90 -5.46 -21.54
CA ILE A 91 -1.45 -5.29 -22.91
C ILE A 91 -2.63 -5.58 -23.81
N ALA A 92 -3.17 -4.55 -24.44
CA ALA A 92 -4.37 -4.64 -25.26
C ALA A 92 -4.20 -3.84 -26.55
N ASN A 93 -4.89 -4.22 -27.63
CA ASN A 93 -4.93 -3.39 -28.83
C ASN A 93 -5.83 -2.16 -28.65
N SER A 94 -6.92 -2.29 -27.90
CA SER A 94 -7.76 -1.15 -27.53
C SER A 94 -8.34 -1.37 -26.15
N ILE A 95 -8.39 -0.31 -25.34
CA ILE A 95 -9.03 -0.31 -24.03
C ILE A 95 -10.16 0.71 -24.05
N VAL A 96 -11.38 0.25 -23.81
CA VAL A 96 -12.61 1.06 -23.86
C VAL A 96 -13.47 0.85 -22.63
N GLY A 97 -14.41 1.76 -22.38
CA GLY A 97 -15.39 1.63 -21.31
C GLY A 97 -15.31 2.76 -20.29
N THR A 98 -16.09 2.65 -19.22
CA THR A 98 -16.29 3.70 -18.20
C THR A 98 -15.92 3.23 -16.79
N GLY A 99 -15.32 2.04 -16.70
CA GLY A 99 -15.01 1.37 -15.45
C GLY A 99 -13.68 1.78 -14.83
N ILE A 100 -13.22 0.97 -13.89
CA ILE A 100 -12.02 1.23 -13.09
C ILE A 100 -11.04 0.07 -13.26
N ILE A 101 -9.76 0.38 -13.46
CA ILE A 101 -8.63 -0.54 -13.37
C ILE A 101 -7.81 -0.14 -12.14
N THR A 102 -7.65 -1.02 -11.16
CA THR A 102 -7.09 -0.64 -9.86
C THR A 102 -6.13 -1.62 -9.20
N ALA A 103 -5.06 -1.07 -8.61
CA ALA A 103 -4.07 -1.76 -7.77
C ALA A 103 -3.84 -0.96 -6.48
N LYS A 104 -4.84 -0.96 -5.58
CA LYS A 104 -4.87 -0.12 -4.37
C LYS A 104 -4.28 -0.77 -3.13
N GLY A 105 -3.50 0.00 -2.40
CA GLY A 105 -3.08 -0.36 -1.05
C GLY A 105 -4.29 -0.57 -0.12
N SER A 106 -4.20 -1.57 0.75
CA SER A 106 -5.24 -1.87 1.74
C SER A 106 -5.15 -0.93 2.95
N VAL A 107 -6.28 -0.72 3.60
CA VAL A 107 -6.36 0.04 4.86
C VAL A 107 -5.61 -0.72 5.98
N GLY A 108 -4.95 0.02 6.88
CA GLY A 108 -4.35 -0.56 8.08
C GLY A 108 -5.39 -1.13 9.06
N GLY A 109 -4.94 -1.88 10.05
CA GLY A 109 -5.76 -2.40 11.15
C GLY A 109 -5.84 -1.42 12.32
N ASN A 110 -6.97 -1.35 12.99
CA ASN A 110 -7.13 -0.57 14.22
C ASN A 110 -6.25 -1.14 15.34
N GLY A 111 -5.76 -0.27 16.23
CA GLY A 111 -5.26 -0.71 17.53
C GLY A 111 -6.40 -1.16 18.44
N SER A 112 -6.08 -1.93 19.48
CA SER A 112 -7.04 -2.31 20.51
C SER A 112 -6.62 -1.79 21.88
N PRO A 113 -7.56 -1.41 22.76
CA PRO A 113 -7.26 -1.11 24.16
C PRO A 113 -6.62 -2.31 24.85
N GLY A 114 -5.83 -2.06 25.90
CA GLY A 114 -5.33 -3.13 26.75
C GLY A 114 -6.49 -3.81 27.49
N SER A 115 -6.51 -5.15 27.53
CA SER A 115 -7.38 -5.88 28.45
C SER A 115 -6.61 -6.23 29.72
N TYR A 116 -7.28 -6.14 30.87
CA TYR A 116 -6.76 -6.63 32.14
C TYR A 116 -6.61 -8.15 32.11
N SER A 117 -5.45 -8.62 31.68
CA SER A 117 -5.01 -10.00 31.91
C SER A 117 -3.67 -9.93 32.63
N ASN A 118 -3.59 -10.50 33.83
CA ASN A 118 -2.40 -10.44 34.66
C ASN A 118 -1.40 -11.55 34.25
N THR A 119 -0.87 -11.45 33.04
CA THR A 119 0.09 -12.41 32.48
C THR A 119 1.47 -11.76 32.42
N ASN A 120 2.36 -12.09 33.36
CA ASN A 120 3.75 -11.61 33.39
C ASN A 120 4.57 -12.21 32.23
N ASP A 121 4.30 -11.81 30.99
CA ASP A 121 5.18 -12.05 29.86
C ASP A 121 6.11 -10.85 29.71
N ASN A 122 7.42 -11.04 29.91
CA ASN A 122 8.43 -9.98 29.91
C ASN A 122 9.17 -9.87 28.55
N SER A 123 8.52 -10.27 27.45
CA SER A 123 9.07 -10.16 26.10
C SER A 123 8.98 -8.71 25.57
N ASN A 124 10.12 -8.02 25.41
CA ASN A 124 10.21 -6.67 24.86
C ASN A 124 9.46 -6.53 23.51
N PRO A 125 8.35 -5.76 23.41
CA PRO A 125 7.56 -5.61 22.20
C PRO A 125 8.32 -4.70 21.24
N GLN A 126 9.17 -5.29 20.40
CA GLN A 126 9.73 -4.57 19.25
C GLN A 126 8.59 -4.27 18.26
N ALA A 127 8.63 -3.20 17.47
CA ALA A 127 7.63 -2.98 16.41
C ALA A 127 7.62 -4.15 15.40
N GLY A 128 6.49 -4.40 14.73
CA GLY A 128 6.45 -5.35 13.62
C GLY A 128 7.26 -4.77 12.48
N ASN A 129 8.31 -5.48 12.03
CA ASN A 129 9.04 -5.04 10.85
C ASN A 129 8.07 -4.98 9.66
N PRO A 130 8.07 -3.88 8.88
CA PRO A 130 7.38 -3.92 7.59
C PRO A 130 7.97 -5.09 6.79
N SER A 131 7.13 -5.75 5.98
CA SER A 131 7.63 -6.68 4.98
C SER A 131 8.70 -5.95 4.16
N SER A 132 9.88 -6.56 3.99
CA SER A 132 11.03 -5.97 3.29
C SER A 132 10.57 -5.21 2.05
N GLY A 133 10.74 -3.88 2.05
CA GLY A 133 10.41 -3.04 0.90
C GLY A 133 11.19 -3.51 -0.33
N CYS A 134 10.62 -3.32 -1.52
CA CYS A 134 11.19 -3.78 -2.79
C CYS A 134 12.69 -3.49 -2.92
N SER A 135 13.51 -4.46 -3.31
CA SER A 135 14.84 -4.15 -3.88
C SER A 135 14.71 -4.03 -5.40
N ILE A 136 14.64 -2.82 -5.93
CA ILE A 136 14.57 -2.57 -7.37
C ILE A 136 15.95 -2.20 -7.88
N SER A 137 16.91 -3.10 -7.68
CA SER A 137 18.18 -3.01 -8.39
C SER A 137 18.00 -3.22 -9.90
N ALA A 138 16.92 -3.89 -10.34
CA ALA A 138 16.68 -4.22 -11.75
C ALA A 138 16.09 -3.09 -12.61
N LEU A 139 15.30 -2.15 -12.06
CA LEU A 139 14.79 -0.97 -12.80
C LEU A 139 15.66 0.29 -12.60
N GLY A 140 16.80 0.17 -11.90
CA GLY A 140 17.71 1.28 -11.59
C GLY A 140 17.19 2.31 -10.57
N LEU A 141 16.03 2.06 -9.95
CA LEU A 141 15.43 2.94 -8.94
C LEU A 141 16.30 2.91 -7.66
N LYS A 142 16.86 4.04 -7.26
CA LYS A 142 17.70 4.12 -6.04
C LYS A 142 16.83 4.27 -4.80
N SER A 143 17.15 3.53 -3.75
CA SER A 143 16.60 3.75 -2.40
C SER A 143 16.92 5.18 -1.94
N ALA A 144 15.93 5.90 -1.42
CA ALA A 144 16.24 7.13 -0.71
C ALA A 144 17.00 6.81 0.58
N PRO A 145 17.81 7.73 1.12
CA PRO A 145 18.36 7.59 2.46
C PRO A 145 17.22 7.48 3.50
N ASN A 146 17.34 6.48 4.37
CA ASN A 146 16.48 6.18 5.51
C ASN A 146 16.37 7.38 6.45
N ASN A 147 15.44 8.30 6.24
CA ASN A 147 15.23 9.42 7.16
C ASN A 147 13.75 9.62 7.49
N ALA A 148 13.06 8.53 7.85
CA ALA A 148 11.90 8.63 8.72
C ALA A 148 12.36 8.87 10.17
N GLY A 149 12.83 10.09 10.45
CA GLY A 149 13.23 10.50 11.79
C GLY A 149 12.07 10.42 12.79
N GLY A 150 12.23 9.55 13.78
CA GLY A 150 11.47 9.49 15.03
C GLY A 150 12.41 8.87 16.07
N ALA A 151 13.05 9.70 16.89
CA ALA A 151 14.16 9.27 17.74
C ALA A 151 13.68 8.66 19.06
N SER A 152 14.48 7.68 19.51
CA SER A 152 14.74 7.32 20.91
C SER A 152 14.02 6.12 21.53
N TYR A 153 13.53 5.15 20.75
CA TYR A 153 13.75 3.72 21.03
C TYR A 153 13.76 3.01 19.67
N SER A 154 14.92 2.49 19.29
CA SER A 154 15.21 1.74 18.06
C SER A 154 13.97 1.12 17.37
N SER A 155 13.62 1.57 16.15
CA SER A 155 13.51 0.72 14.94
C SER A 155 12.54 1.23 13.85
N ILE A 156 13.08 1.31 12.63
CA ILE A 156 12.51 0.77 11.37
C ILE A 156 11.19 1.41 10.89
N GLY A 157 11.28 2.65 10.41
CA GLY A 157 10.33 3.15 9.41
C GLY A 157 10.64 2.53 8.04
N SER A 158 9.60 2.11 7.30
CA SER A 158 9.70 1.53 5.96
C SER A 158 10.55 2.39 5.02
N ASN A 159 11.41 1.76 4.22
CA ASN A 159 12.22 2.45 3.22
C ASN A 159 11.31 3.07 2.15
N SER A 160 11.38 4.39 1.97
CA SER A 160 10.77 5.09 0.85
C SER A 160 11.78 5.22 -0.30
N PHE A 161 11.37 4.93 -1.53
CA PHE A 161 12.18 5.16 -2.74
C PHE A 161 11.84 6.56 -3.28
N LEU A 162 12.80 7.49 -3.33
CA LEU A 162 12.62 8.85 -3.86
C LEU A 162 13.25 9.07 -5.24
N GLY A 163 13.76 8.02 -5.88
CA GLY A 163 14.47 8.15 -7.14
C GLY A 163 13.89 7.27 -8.22
N ILE A 164 13.26 7.89 -9.23
CA ILE A 164 13.26 7.32 -10.57
C ILE A 164 14.74 7.20 -10.99
N ALA A 165 15.12 6.06 -11.56
CA ALA A 165 16.45 5.87 -12.10
C ALA A 165 16.74 6.99 -13.10
N PRO A 166 18.00 7.39 -13.31
CA PRO A 166 18.34 8.19 -14.47
C PRO A 166 17.72 7.52 -15.70
N GLU A 167 17.07 8.31 -16.56
CA GLU A 167 16.21 7.92 -17.69
C GLU A 167 16.72 6.69 -18.46
N GLY A 168 18.04 6.51 -18.58
CA GLY A 168 18.68 5.37 -19.23
C GLY A 168 18.47 3.98 -18.60
N TRP A 169 18.22 3.82 -17.30
CA TRP A 169 18.13 2.48 -16.69
C TRP A 169 16.74 1.87 -16.80
N LEU A 170 15.70 2.66 -16.57
CA LEU A 170 14.32 2.24 -16.86
C LEU A 170 14.18 1.98 -18.37
N TRP A 171 14.79 2.83 -19.18
CA TRP A 171 14.86 2.64 -20.63
C TRP A 171 15.57 1.34 -21.02
N GLN A 172 16.71 1.02 -20.42
CA GLN A 172 17.41 -0.24 -20.64
C GLN A 172 16.57 -1.44 -20.21
N TYR A 173 15.89 -1.35 -19.08
CA TYR A 173 15.00 -2.41 -18.64
C TYR A 173 13.85 -2.64 -19.63
N LEU A 174 13.19 -1.56 -20.07
CA LEU A 174 12.10 -1.63 -21.03
C LEU A 174 12.59 -2.21 -22.37
N ASN A 175 13.72 -1.75 -22.91
CA ASN A 175 14.21 -2.17 -24.23
C ASN A 175 14.95 -3.50 -24.29
N TYR A 176 15.70 -3.86 -23.24
CA TYR A 176 16.55 -5.05 -23.29
C TYR A 176 15.95 -6.25 -22.57
N LEU A 177 15.04 -6.02 -21.62
CA LEU A 177 14.40 -7.11 -20.87
C LEU A 177 12.92 -7.21 -21.20
N PHE A 178 12.17 -6.12 -21.07
CA PHE A 178 10.71 -6.17 -21.11
C PHE A 178 10.14 -6.33 -22.53
N ILE A 179 10.52 -5.47 -23.47
CA ILE A 179 10.07 -5.53 -24.87
C ILE A 179 10.53 -6.82 -25.57
N PRO A 180 11.78 -7.28 -25.44
CA PRO A 180 12.19 -8.55 -26.04
C PRO A 180 11.46 -9.75 -25.42
N ALA A 181 11.20 -9.73 -24.12
CA ALA A 181 10.39 -10.74 -23.44
C ALA A 181 8.94 -10.80 -23.94
N LEU A 182 8.36 -9.63 -24.24
CA LEU A 182 7.04 -9.54 -24.87
C LEU A 182 7.01 -10.24 -26.23
N ILE A 183 8.11 -10.19 -26.98
CA ILE A 183 8.24 -10.82 -28.30
C ILE A 183 8.47 -12.33 -28.18
N THR A 184 9.26 -12.79 -27.20
CA THR A 184 9.68 -14.20 -27.09
C THR A 184 8.75 -15.08 -26.25
N THR A 185 7.64 -14.54 -25.73
CA THR A 185 6.69 -15.20 -24.80
C THR A 185 7.32 -15.67 -23.47
N GLN A 186 8.59 -15.34 -23.22
CA GLN A 186 9.26 -15.62 -21.96
C GLN A 186 9.21 -14.37 -21.09
N PHE A 187 8.25 -14.30 -20.17
CA PHE A 187 8.17 -13.20 -19.23
C PHE A 187 9.21 -13.40 -18.12
N PRO A 188 10.25 -12.56 -18.02
CA PRO A 188 11.01 -12.51 -16.79
C PRO A 188 10.02 -12.10 -15.71
N GLU A 189 9.91 -12.88 -14.65
CA GLU A 189 9.26 -12.42 -13.44
C GLU A 189 9.95 -11.11 -13.06
N VAL A 190 9.23 -10.00 -13.21
CA VAL A 190 9.73 -8.74 -12.71
C VAL A 190 9.45 -8.81 -11.22
N PRO A 191 10.47 -8.84 -10.34
CA PRO A 191 10.25 -8.82 -8.91
C PRO A 191 9.82 -7.41 -8.50
N ILE A 192 8.60 -7.04 -8.88
CA ILE A 192 7.92 -5.81 -8.48
C ILE A 192 7.22 -6.18 -7.18
N SER A 193 7.87 -5.88 -6.07
CA SER A 193 7.30 -6.06 -4.74
C SER A 193 6.82 -4.72 -4.24
N ASP A 194 5.52 -4.54 -4.09
CA ASP A 194 5.00 -3.35 -3.43
C ASP A 194 5.25 -3.46 -1.91
N GLY A 195 5.50 -2.34 -1.23
CA GLY A 195 5.78 -2.33 0.21
C GLY A 195 4.51 -2.33 1.06
N GLY A 196 4.35 -3.32 1.93
CA GLY A 196 3.28 -3.35 2.93
C GLY A 196 3.42 -2.23 3.98
N GLY A 197 2.30 -1.89 4.61
CA GLY A 197 2.22 -1.01 5.77
C GLY A 197 3.06 -1.51 6.94
N GLY A 198 3.66 -0.64 7.74
CA GLY A 198 4.27 -1.02 9.01
C GLY A 198 3.20 -1.35 10.07
N GLY A 199 3.45 -2.42 10.83
CA GLY A 199 2.67 -2.71 12.03
C GLY A 199 3.02 -1.75 13.15
N SER A 200 2.07 -1.49 14.05
CA SER A 200 2.30 -0.66 15.22
C SER A 200 2.88 -1.47 16.39
N ALA A 201 3.60 -0.81 17.29
CA ALA A 201 4.11 -1.43 18.50
C ALA A 201 3.04 -1.44 19.60
N GLY A 202 3.00 -2.52 20.39
CA GLY A 202 2.26 -2.51 21.65
C GLY A 202 2.87 -1.51 22.64
N GLY A 203 2.08 -1.05 23.62
CA GLY A 203 2.60 -0.14 24.65
C GLY A 203 3.69 -0.79 25.49
N THR A 204 4.76 -0.06 25.77
CA THR A 204 5.86 -0.54 26.63
C THR A 204 5.58 -0.17 28.09
N THR A 205 5.91 -1.03 29.06
CA THR A 205 5.88 -0.65 30.48
C THR A 205 7.29 -0.31 30.92
N SER A 206 7.55 0.93 31.33
CA SER A 206 8.79 1.30 32.01
C SER A 206 8.63 1.07 33.51
N SER A 207 9.02 -0.10 34.00
CA SER A 207 8.96 -0.48 35.43
C SER A 207 7.55 -0.53 36.06
N SER A 208 7.47 -1.13 37.24
CA SER A 208 6.39 -1.98 37.77
C SER A 208 4.96 -1.44 37.84
N ASN A 209 4.67 -0.19 37.49
CA ASN A 209 3.35 0.42 37.73
C ASN A 209 2.89 1.46 36.69
N SER A 210 3.63 1.68 35.59
CA SER A 210 3.22 2.65 34.56
C SER A 210 3.04 1.97 33.21
N GLY A 211 1.79 1.87 32.74
CA GLY A 211 1.51 1.58 31.34
C GLY A 211 2.10 2.67 30.45
N GLY A 212 2.94 2.31 29.49
CA GLY A 212 3.36 3.21 28.41
C GLY A 212 2.51 2.98 27.17
N GLN A 213 2.60 3.91 26.24
CA GLN A 213 1.69 3.91 25.10
C GLN A 213 2.22 3.10 23.93
N GLY A 214 1.30 2.54 23.15
CA GLY A 214 1.62 1.90 21.89
C GLY A 214 2.24 2.90 20.93
N GLY A 215 3.43 2.56 20.43
CA GLY A 215 4.01 3.23 19.29
C GLY A 215 3.14 2.99 18.06
N PRO A 216 3.05 3.95 17.15
CA PRO A 216 2.17 3.83 16.01
C PRO A 216 2.73 2.97 14.89
N GLY A 217 1.88 2.56 13.96
CA GLY A 217 2.27 1.84 12.76
C GLY A 217 2.87 2.81 11.75
N GLY A 218 4.08 2.51 11.30
CA GLY A 218 4.63 3.16 10.10
C GLY A 218 3.77 2.83 8.89
N ALA A 219 3.68 3.71 7.92
CA ALA A 219 2.97 3.37 6.68
C ALA A 219 3.81 2.53 5.71
N GLY A 220 3.14 2.05 4.67
CA GLY A 220 3.77 1.35 3.57
C GLY A 220 4.39 2.36 2.62
N GLY A 221 5.66 2.15 2.29
CA GLY A 221 6.32 2.88 1.22
C GLY A 221 6.16 2.14 -0.10
N SER A 222 5.75 2.85 -1.14
CA SER A 222 5.75 2.40 -2.55
C SER A 222 6.74 3.23 -3.36
N PHE A 223 6.85 2.90 -4.64
CA PHE A 223 7.49 3.67 -5.70
C PHE A 223 7.20 5.18 -5.57
N GLY A 224 8.15 5.97 -5.07
CA GLY A 224 8.01 7.43 -4.94
C GLY A 224 7.28 7.92 -3.69
N GLY A 225 6.28 7.16 -3.21
CA GLY A 225 5.44 7.53 -2.08
C GLY A 225 6.05 7.16 -0.74
N ALA A 226 6.55 8.15 0.01
CA ALA A 226 6.86 7.93 1.42
C ALA A 226 5.57 7.63 2.18
N GLY A 227 5.56 6.50 2.88
CA GLY A 227 4.48 6.20 3.80
C GLY A 227 4.43 7.24 4.92
N GLY A 228 3.23 7.57 5.37
CA GLY A 228 3.01 8.37 6.56
C GLY A 228 3.69 7.84 7.82
N LYS A 229 4.19 8.75 8.66
CA LYS A 229 4.65 8.38 10.01
C LYS A 229 3.44 8.08 10.88
N GLY A 230 3.60 7.14 11.79
CA GLY A 230 2.63 6.90 12.82
C GLY A 230 2.66 7.98 13.91
N GLY A 231 1.56 8.13 14.67
CA GLY A 231 1.47 9.02 15.84
C GLY A 231 2.04 8.50 17.18
N TRP A 232 2.80 9.30 17.92
CA TRP A 232 3.27 8.93 19.26
C TRP A 232 2.12 9.02 20.27
N GLY A 233 1.99 8.06 21.17
CA GLY A 233 1.12 8.23 22.32
C GLY A 233 1.70 9.26 23.31
N TYR A 234 0.92 9.58 24.35
CA TYR A 234 1.37 10.41 25.48
C TYR A 234 1.11 9.74 26.84
N ASN A 235 2.05 9.91 27.79
CA ASN A 235 1.99 9.40 29.15
C ASN A 235 2.34 10.59 30.04
N SER A 236 1.38 11.00 30.85
CA SER A 236 1.62 11.94 31.93
C SER A 236 2.13 11.11 33.10
N SER A 237 3.42 11.22 33.41
CA SER A 237 3.98 10.67 34.63
C SER A 237 3.44 11.45 35.84
N GLY A 238 2.22 11.11 36.27
CA GLY A 238 1.72 11.48 37.59
C GLY A 238 2.48 10.65 38.63
N ASN A 239 3.06 11.32 39.63
CA ASN A 239 3.94 10.76 40.65
C ASN A 239 3.25 9.80 41.66
N GLY A 240 2.18 9.11 41.24
CA GLY A 240 1.36 8.24 42.07
C GLY A 240 1.31 6.83 41.50
N SER A 241 1.39 5.84 42.39
CA SER A 241 1.28 4.40 42.13
C SER A 241 -0.13 4.02 41.63
N LEU A 242 -0.52 4.52 40.46
CA LEU A 242 -1.75 4.13 39.77
C LEU A 242 -1.38 3.34 38.52
N THR A 243 -1.98 2.16 38.38
CA THR A 243 -1.85 1.30 37.20
C THR A 243 -2.58 1.93 36.03
N TYR A 244 -1.85 2.60 35.14
CA TYR A 244 -2.41 3.14 33.90
C TYR A 244 -2.53 2.04 32.85
N GLU A 245 -3.65 1.99 32.15
CA GLU A 245 -3.80 1.19 30.94
C GLU A 245 -3.19 1.93 29.75
N GLY A 246 -2.30 1.26 29.02
CA GLY A 246 -1.79 1.75 27.76
C GLY A 246 -2.85 1.65 26.66
N ALA A 247 -2.88 2.64 25.77
CA ALA A 247 -3.65 2.56 24.53
C ALA A 247 -2.78 1.99 23.40
N GLY A 248 -3.38 1.16 22.54
CA GLY A 248 -2.73 0.58 21.37
C GLY A 248 -2.69 1.57 20.21
N GLY A 249 -1.53 1.70 19.57
CA GLY A 249 -1.39 2.42 18.31
C GLY A 249 -2.09 1.69 17.16
N SER A 250 -2.41 2.39 16.08
CA SER A 250 -3.01 1.78 14.89
C SER A 250 -2.00 1.53 13.77
N GLY A 251 -2.33 0.60 12.89
CA GLY A 251 -1.49 0.24 11.75
C GLY A 251 -1.54 1.27 10.63
N GLY A 252 -0.43 1.42 9.92
CA GLY A 252 -0.38 2.27 8.73
C GLY A 252 -1.03 1.62 7.52
N GLY A 253 -1.52 2.43 6.59
CA GLY A 253 -2.04 1.95 5.31
C GLY A 253 -0.96 1.32 4.43
N GLY A 254 -1.35 0.35 3.62
CA GLY A 254 -0.48 -0.28 2.63
C GLY A 254 -0.23 0.63 1.45
N ALA A 255 0.89 0.46 0.78
CA ALA A 255 1.24 1.30 -0.35
C ALA A 255 0.44 0.94 -1.60
N GLY A 256 0.27 1.89 -2.53
CA GLY A 256 -0.32 1.66 -3.83
C GLY A 256 0.50 0.65 -4.64
N GLY A 257 -0.16 0.00 -5.59
CA GLY A 257 0.41 -1.07 -6.39
C GLY A 257 1.19 -0.57 -7.61
N PHE A 258 1.53 -1.52 -8.47
CA PHE A 258 2.12 -1.29 -9.78
C PHE A 258 1.11 -1.61 -10.88
N LEU A 259 0.84 -0.64 -11.74
CA LEU A 259 -0.02 -0.82 -12.90
C LEU A 259 0.72 -0.37 -14.15
N THR A 260 0.87 -1.27 -15.12
CA THR A 260 1.33 -0.91 -16.46
C THR A 260 0.22 -1.16 -17.46
N VAL A 261 -0.06 -0.18 -18.32
CA VAL A 261 -1.05 -0.27 -19.39
C VAL A 261 -0.37 0.04 -20.71
N ILE A 262 -0.43 -0.93 -21.63
CA ILE A 262 0.14 -0.83 -22.97
C ILE A 262 -1.01 -1.01 -23.95
N SER A 263 -1.37 0.07 -24.64
CA SER A 263 -2.41 0.04 -25.66
C SER A 263 -2.29 1.26 -26.57
N PRO A 264 -2.26 1.11 -27.90
CA PRO A 264 -2.24 2.26 -28.81
C PRO A 264 -3.47 3.16 -28.63
N SER A 265 -4.60 2.60 -28.19
CA SER A 265 -5.83 3.35 -27.97
C SER A 265 -6.41 3.06 -26.59
N ILE A 266 -6.53 4.11 -25.77
CA ILE A 266 -7.24 4.08 -24.49
C ILE A 266 -8.31 5.17 -24.56
N VAL A 267 -9.58 4.77 -24.52
CA VAL A 267 -10.69 5.73 -24.58
C VAL A 267 -10.86 6.46 -23.24
N ASN A 268 -11.10 7.78 -23.33
CA ASN A 268 -10.97 8.79 -22.27
C ASN A 268 -12.00 8.71 -21.11
N THR A 269 -12.58 7.54 -20.84
CA THR A 269 -13.58 7.36 -19.78
C THR A 269 -13.24 6.32 -18.71
N ILE A 270 -12.14 5.57 -18.84
CA ILE A 270 -11.70 4.60 -17.81
C ILE A 270 -10.93 5.31 -16.71
N THR A 271 -11.07 4.88 -15.46
CA THR A 271 -10.20 5.32 -14.35
C THR A 271 -9.07 4.32 -14.09
N LEU A 272 -7.84 4.80 -14.01
CA LEU A 272 -6.64 4.06 -13.61
C LEU A 272 -6.26 4.49 -12.19
N ASP A 273 -6.28 3.55 -11.25
CA ASP A 273 -6.18 3.89 -9.82
C ASP A 273 -5.17 3.01 -9.08
N VAL A 274 -4.05 3.62 -8.70
CA VAL A 274 -2.98 2.98 -7.91
C VAL A 274 -2.81 3.68 -6.56
N SER A 275 -3.89 4.12 -5.93
CA SER A 275 -3.80 4.86 -4.67
C SER A 275 -3.24 4.02 -3.50
N GLY A 276 -2.64 4.70 -2.53
CA GLY A 276 -2.27 4.12 -1.23
C GLY A 276 -3.50 3.85 -0.37
N GLY A 277 -3.35 2.94 0.59
CA GLY A 277 -4.37 2.64 1.60
C GLY A 277 -4.32 3.61 2.77
N ASN A 278 -5.46 3.83 3.42
CA ASN A 278 -5.54 4.72 4.57
C ASN A 278 -4.92 4.11 5.84
N GLY A 279 -4.35 4.95 6.68
CA GLY A 279 -4.10 4.62 8.07
C GLY A 279 -5.41 4.62 8.87
N THR A 280 -5.41 3.95 10.02
CA THR A 280 -6.59 3.86 10.87
C THR A 280 -6.45 4.64 12.17
N ALA A 281 -7.57 4.77 12.89
CA ALA A 281 -7.60 5.49 14.15
C ALA A 281 -6.88 4.72 15.26
N GLY A 282 -6.11 5.44 16.08
CA GLY A 282 -5.55 4.89 17.32
C GLY A 282 -6.66 4.56 18.33
N SER A 283 -6.39 3.62 19.25
CA SER A 283 -7.37 3.24 20.27
C SER A 283 -7.40 4.23 21.44
N ASN A 284 -8.52 4.26 22.16
CA ASN A 284 -8.63 4.91 23.47
C ASN A 284 -8.24 3.90 24.57
N GLY A 285 -7.67 4.37 25.69
CA GLY A 285 -7.49 3.52 26.88
C GLY A 285 -8.84 2.96 27.37
N ALA A 286 -8.85 1.74 27.93
CA ALA A 286 -10.06 1.02 28.30
C ALA A 286 -10.71 1.52 29.60
N ASN A 287 -10.01 2.31 30.43
CA ASN A 287 -10.53 2.83 31.69
C ASN A 287 -10.94 4.30 31.67
N LEU A 288 -12.25 4.53 31.61
CA LEU A 288 -12.93 5.83 31.74
C LEU A 288 -13.41 6.11 33.18
N ASN A 289 -12.84 5.47 34.21
CA ASN A 289 -13.11 5.94 35.56
C ASN A 289 -12.53 7.36 35.69
N GLN A 290 -13.45 8.33 35.76
CA GLN A 290 -13.34 9.73 35.31
C GLN A 290 -12.24 10.60 35.97
N ASN A 291 -11.46 10.04 36.88
CA ASN A 291 -10.41 10.75 37.61
C ASN A 291 -8.98 10.29 37.27
N THR A 292 -8.82 9.37 36.31
CA THR A 292 -7.52 8.84 35.93
C THR A 292 -7.08 9.35 34.57
N TRP A 293 -5.83 9.80 34.48
CA TRP A 293 -5.21 10.29 33.26
C TRP A 293 -5.29 9.21 32.16
N GLY A 294 -6.12 9.44 31.14
CA GLY A 294 -6.33 8.47 30.07
C GLY A 294 -5.16 8.44 29.08
N ALA A 295 -4.80 7.25 28.61
CA ALA A 295 -3.88 7.09 27.49
C ALA A 295 -4.64 7.18 26.16
N SER A 296 -4.01 7.78 25.14
CA SER A 296 -4.50 7.79 23.76
C SER A 296 -3.45 7.15 22.84
N GLY A 297 -3.88 6.20 22.02
CA GLY A 297 -3.05 5.61 20.98
C GLY A 297 -2.90 6.57 19.81
N GLY A 298 -1.72 6.61 19.19
CA GLY A 298 -1.53 7.39 17.98
C GLY A 298 -2.15 6.72 16.75
N GLY A 299 -2.59 7.56 15.81
CA GLY A 299 -3.13 7.15 14.51
C GLY A 299 -2.06 6.51 13.61
N GLY A 300 -2.52 5.75 12.62
CA GLY A 300 -1.67 5.09 11.62
C GLY A 300 -1.34 6.04 10.48
N GLY A 301 -0.14 5.95 9.91
CA GLY A 301 0.21 6.70 8.70
C GLY A 301 -0.59 6.25 7.47
N GLY A 302 -0.85 7.14 6.52
CA GLY A 302 -1.40 6.75 5.21
C GLY A 302 -0.32 6.13 4.31
N GLY A 303 -0.66 5.11 3.52
CA GLY A 303 0.26 4.46 2.58
C GLY A 303 0.62 5.35 1.39
N GLY A 304 1.83 5.24 0.84
CA GLY A 304 2.19 5.98 -0.38
C GLY A 304 1.36 5.56 -1.60
N GLY A 305 1.18 6.44 -2.58
CA GLY A 305 0.58 6.10 -3.89
C GLY A 305 1.49 5.22 -4.74
N GLY A 306 0.92 4.51 -5.71
CA GLY A 306 1.61 3.49 -6.51
C GLY A 306 2.37 4.03 -7.72
N LEU A 307 2.81 3.11 -8.59
CA LEU A 307 3.43 3.44 -9.87
C LEU A 307 2.48 3.07 -11.02
N LEU A 308 2.17 4.06 -11.85
CA LEU A 308 1.42 3.91 -13.08
C LEU A 308 2.35 4.17 -14.27
N ILE A 309 2.47 3.19 -15.17
CA ILE A 309 3.15 3.35 -16.46
C ILE A 309 2.12 3.19 -17.56
N THR A 310 2.06 4.15 -18.47
CA THR A 310 1.19 4.10 -19.64
C THR A 310 2.02 4.20 -20.91
N ILE A 311 1.73 3.34 -21.88
CA ILE A 311 2.34 3.35 -23.21
C ILE A 311 1.21 3.34 -24.23
N THR A 312 0.94 4.49 -24.83
CA THR A 312 -0.29 4.74 -25.62
C THR A 312 -0.06 5.79 -26.71
N ASP A 313 -0.83 5.75 -27.81
CA ASP A 313 -0.84 6.84 -28.82
C ASP A 313 -1.93 7.89 -28.54
N SER A 314 -2.86 7.58 -27.64
CA SER A 314 -3.88 8.52 -27.20
C SER A 314 -3.53 9.14 -25.85
N ASP A 315 -3.75 10.45 -25.72
CA ASP A 315 -3.64 11.16 -24.45
C ASP A 315 -4.62 10.60 -23.42
N ILE A 316 -4.11 10.27 -22.23
CA ILE A 316 -4.95 9.93 -21.07
C ILE A 316 -5.23 11.22 -20.32
N LEU A 317 -6.50 11.49 -20.03
CA LEU A 317 -6.85 12.71 -19.31
C LEU A 317 -6.44 12.60 -17.84
N PRO A 318 -5.93 13.66 -17.20
CA PRO A 318 -5.57 13.62 -15.77
C PRO A 318 -6.74 13.23 -14.85
N SER A 319 -7.99 13.54 -15.22
CA SER A 319 -9.19 13.17 -14.46
C SER A 319 -9.44 11.66 -14.39
N GLN A 320 -8.74 10.88 -15.21
CA GLN A 320 -8.81 9.43 -15.26
C GLN A 320 -7.74 8.76 -14.41
N ILE A 321 -6.80 9.52 -13.85
CA ILE A 321 -5.63 8.99 -13.16
C ILE A 321 -5.74 9.33 -11.67
N VAL A 322 -5.70 8.30 -10.83
CA VAL A 322 -5.71 8.43 -9.36
C VAL A 322 -4.43 7.85 -8.80
N LEU A 323 -3.57 8.73 -8.28
CA LEU A 323 -2.24 8.41 -7.73
C LEU A 323 -2.13 8.84 -6.27
N ASP A 324 -3.26 8.99 -5.57
CA ASP A 324 -3.24 9.57 -4.24
C ASP A 324 -2.50 8.69 -3.23
N GLY A 325 -1.82 9.33 -2.29
CA GLY A 325 -1.43 8.68 -1.06
C GLY A 325 -2.66 8.46 -0.17
N GLY A 326 -2.59 7.45 0.69
CA GLY A 326 -3.58 7.22 1.72
C GLY A 326 -3.63 8.36 2.74
N VAL A 327 -4.81 8.54 3.32
CA VAL A 327 -5.03 9.52 4.40
C VAL A 327 -4.53 8.94 5.72
N LYS A 328 -3.99 9.80 6.57
CA LYS A 328 -3.60 9.43 7.94
C LYS A 328 -4.81 9.05 8.80
N GLY A 329 -4.55 8.19 9.76
CA GLY A 329 -5.45 7.92 10.86
C GLY A 329 -5.57 9.09 11.83
N VAL A 330 -6.73 9.20 12.47
CA VAL A 330 -6.92 10.11 13.60
C VAL A 330 -6.32 9.52 14.87
N ASN A 331 -5.86 10.38 15.77
CA ASN A 331 -5.41 9.93 17.08
C ASN A 331 -6.60 9.52 17.95
N GLY A 332 -6.35 8.62 18.91
CA GLY A 332 -7.29 8.37 19.99
C GLY A 332 -7.58 9.65 20.78
N THR A 333 -8.78 9.75 21.33
CA THR A 333 -9.22 10.87 22.14
C THR A 333 -8.99 10.57 23.62
N CYS A 334 -8.34 11.48 24.35
CA CYS A 334 -8.29 11.45 25.81
C CYS A 334 -9.01 12.67 26.39
N ASN A 335 -9.97 12.45 27.29
CA ASN A 335 -10.79 13.51 27.88
C ASN A 335 -10.05 14.40 28.88
N VAL A 336 -8.84 14.03 29.30
CA VAL A 336 -8.15 14.64 30.46
C VAL A 336 -6.71 15.08 30.17
N SER A 337 -6.16 14.77 28.99
CA SER A 337 -4.78 15.15 28.64
C SER A 337 -4.75 16.48 27.90
N THR A 338 -3.94 17.43 28.39
CA THR A 338 -3.62 18.68 27.67
C THR A 338 -2.60 18.47 26.56
N VAL A 339 -1.96 17.30 26.48
CA VAL A 339 -0.98 16.97 25.44
C VAL A 339 -1.61 15.95 24.49
N PRO A 340 -1.89 16.32 23.22
CA PRO A 340 -2.41 15.41 22.23
C PRO A 340 -1.33 14.41 21.80
N ALA A 341 -1.73 13.18 21.45
CA ALA A 341 -0.87 12.26 20.73
C ALA A 341 -0.30 12.96 19.47
N VAL A 342 0.92 12.62 19.05
CA VAL A 342 1.51 13.17 17.83
C VAL A 342 0.68 12.67 16.65
N SER A 343 0.34 13.54 15.70
CA SER A 343 -0.46 13.14 14.54
C SER A 343 0.37 12.31 13.57
N ALA A 344 -0.26 11.27 13.01
CA ALA A 344 0.26 10.61 11.83
C ALA A 344 0.38 11.57 10.62
N THR A 345 1.00 11.13 9.54
CA THR A 345 1.04 11.89 8.26
C THR A 345 0.35 11.13 7.14
N ASN A 346 -0.14 11.87 6.14
CA ASN A 346 -0.67 11.26 4.91
C ASN A 346 0.48 10.59 4.14
N GLY A 347 0.14 9.64 3.26
CA GLY A 347 1.07 9.10 2.29
C GLY A 347 1.40 10.11 1.18
N GLY A 348 2.59 9.99 0.61
CA GLY A 348 2.95 10.73 -0.60
C GLY A 348 2.16 10.27 -1.83
N MET A 349 2.05 11.14 -2.83
CA MET A 349 1.47 10.76 -4.14
C MET A 349 2.33 9.70 -4.82
N GLY A 350 1.69 8.94 -5.70
CA GLY A 350 2.32 7.99 -6.60
C GLY A 350 3.02 8.66 -7.78
N ILE A 351 3.55 7.83 -8.67
CA ILE A 351 4.31 8.25 -9.86
C ILE A 351 3.53 7.84 -11.11
N LEU A 352 3.44 8.75 -12.06
CA LEU A 352 3.01 8.50 -13.44
C LEU A 352 4.21 8.59 -14.38
N ILE A 353 4.34 7.63 -15.27
CA ILE A 353 5.28 7.67 -16.40
C ILE A 353 4.48 7.37 -17.66
N GLU A 354 4.44 8.35 -18.58
CA GLU A 354 3.72 8.23 -19.85
C GLU A 354 4.70 8.17 -21.02
N TYR A 355 4.48 7.21 -21.92
CA TYR A 355 5.21 7.07 -23.17
C TYR A 355 4.24 7.06 -24.35
N GLN A 356 4.63 7.74 -25.43
CA GLN A 356 3.88 7.73 -26.69
C GLN A 356 4.28 6.51 -27.54
N LEU A 357 3.33 5.70 -28.02
CA LEU A 357 3.67 4.45 -28.72
C LEU A 357 4.34 4.73 -30.09
N SER A 358 3.96 5.82 -30.77
CA SER A 358 4.62 6.32 -31.99
C SER A 358 6.12 6.58 -31.80
N SER A 359 6.53 6.97 -30.59
CA SER A 359 7.95 7.10 -30.25
C SER A 359 8.65 5.75 -30.12
N LEU A 360 7.91 4.67 -29.84
CA LEU A 360 8.42 3.30 -29.77
C LEU A 360 8.53 2.66 -31.16
N GLU A 361 7.56 2.89 -32.05
CA GLU A 361 7.58 2.35 -33.42
C GLU A 361 8.71 2.95 -34.27
N ALA A 362 9.08 4.22 -34.04
CA ALA A 362 10.24 4.82 -34.68
C ALA A 362 11.59 4.23 -34.22
N MET A 363 11.58 3.40 -33.18
CA MET A 363 12.78 2.82 -32.55
C MET A 363 12.93 1.32 -32.80
N LEU A 364 11.90 0.65 -33.33
CA LEU A 364 11.91 -0.74 -33.80
C LEU A 364 12.20 -0.82 -35.30
#